data_AF-A0A1C5GM94-F1
#
_entry.id   AF-A0A1C5GM94-F1
#
_cell.length_a   1.000
_cell.length_b   1.000
_cell.length_c   1.000
_cell.angle_alpha   90.00
_cell.angle_beta   90.00
_cell.angle_gamma   90.00
#
_symmetry.space_group_name_H-M   'P 1'
#
loop_
_entity.id
_entity.type
_entity.pdbx_description
1 polymer ?
#
loop_
_entity_poly.entity_id
_entity_poly.type
_entity_poly.pdbx_seq_one_letter_code
_entity_poly.pdbx_strand_id
1 'polypeptide(L)'
;MIIAVPAPSSRLFAPVADMFGDFFTGPDGSHPRSLWQRSGMDVVVRCRGFDIPELVAAGAVDVGITGYDVCVEHCLANGKPLFMRALPAARTSFVTYCTVAGRDVETIYTEYPAITEAWVSARADQRPSRIVRLHGSTEGVIRVDDHGAGVLLVTSGETLVANGLDVDVPLLATDMCVVTRSSAVRWPAADELPTLAMPSFCTAGDGRATDTTQSGELSSGD
;
A
#
# COMPACT_ATOMS: atom_id res chain seq x y z
N MET A 1 -18.23 -17.62 5.31
CA MET A 1 -16.88 -17.44 4.71
C MET A 1 -15.88 -17.13 5.82
N ILE A 2 -14.59 -17.35 5.58
CA ILE A 2 -13.50 -16.89 6.45
C ILE A 2 -12.97 -15.58 5.88
N ILE A 3 -12.96 -14.53 6.69
CA ILE A 3 -12.65 -13.17 6.27
C ILE A 3 -11.48 -12.66 7.11
N ALA A 4 -10.34 -12.43 6.46
CA ALA A 4 -9.17 -11.86 7.10
C ALA A 4 -9.23 -10.34 7.14
N VAL A 5 -8.95 -9.79 8.29
CA VAL A 5 -8.98 -8.35 8.53
C VAL A 5 -7.73 -7.87 9.26
N PRO A 6 -7.38 -6.58 9.16
CA PRO A 6 -6.23 -6.04 9.88
C PRO A 6 -6.45 -6.17 11.39
N ALA A 7 -5.40 -6.52 12.13
CA ALA A 7 -5.43 -6.55 13.59
C ALA A 7 -5.59 -5.14 14.21
N PRO A 8 -6.02 -5.01 15.48
CA PRO A 8 -6.18 -3.71 16.16
C PRO A 8 -4.96 -2.80 16.18
N SER A 9 -3.75 -3.37 16.07
CA SER A 9 -2.51 -2.61 15.98
C SER A 9 -2.27 -1.98 14.60
N SER A 10 -3.06 -2.34 13.59
CA SER A 10 -2.95 -1.79 12.25
C SER A 10 -3.57 -0.40 12.18
N ARG A 11 -2.91 0.51 11.47
CA ARG A 11 -3.46 1.82 11.10
C ARG A 11 -4.78 1.73 10.31
N LEU A 12 -5.04 0.59 9.66
CA LEU A 12 -6.25 0.34 8.89
C LEU A 12 -7.41 -0.17 9.78
N PHE A 13 -7.16 -0.50 11.05
CA PHE A 13 -8.21 -1.09 11.90
C PHE A 13 -9.39 -0.15 12.11
N ALA A 14 -9.15 1.08 12.57
CA ALA A 14 -10.22 2.02 12.88
C ALA A 14 -11.06 2.38 11.64
N PRO A 15 -10.48 2.73 10.48
CA PRO A 15 -11.27 2.99 9.28
C PRO A 15 -12.14 1.81 8.83
N VAL A 16 -11.65 0.57 8.95
CA VAL A 16 -12.45 -0.62 8.58
C VAL A 16 -13.52 -0.90 9.64
N ALA A 17 -13.22 -0.67 10.93
CA ALA A 17 -14.20 -0.75 12.00
C ALA A 17 -15.34 0.24 11.82
N ASP A 18 -15.05 1.49 11.42
CA ASP A 18 -16.07 2.51 11.16
C ASP A 18 -17.00 2.11 10.00
N MET A 19 -16.47 1.36 9.02
CA MET A 19 -17.21 0.94 7.85
C MET A 19 -18.10 -0.29 8.09
N PHE A 20 -17.64 -1.24 8.90
CA PHE A 20 -18.31 -2.53 9.08
C PHE A 20 -18.86 -2.78 10.49
N GLY A 21 -18.57 -1.89 11.45
CA GLY A 21 -19.06 -1.97 12.83
C GLY A 21 -18.81 -3.32 13.50
N ASP A 22 -19.82 -3.81 14.21
CA ASP A 22 -19.79 -5.05 15.01
C ASP A 22 -19.37 -6.29 14.21
N PHE A 23 -19.62 -6.30 12.89
CA PHE A 23 -19.14 -7.38 12.03
C PHE A 23 -17.61 -7.55 12.15
N PHE A 24 -16.89 -6.43 12.24
CA PHE A 24 -15.44 -6.35 12.28
C PHE A 24 -14.88 -6.31 13.71
N THR A 25 -15.48 -5.50 14.58
CA THR A 25 -15.03 -5.29 15.98
C THR A 25 -15.48 -6.40 16.93
N GLY A 26 -16.53 -7.13 16.56
CA GLY A 26 -17.11 -8.18 17.39
C GLY A 26 -18.08 -7.64 18.41
N PRO A 27 -18.79 -8.54 19.11
CA PRO A 27 -19.71 -8.14 20.16
C PRO A 27 -18.95 -7.49 21.32
N ASP A 28 -19.61 -6.52 21.95
CA ASP A 28 -19.14 -5.89 23.18
C ASP A 28 -18.77 -6.94 24.24
N GLY A 29 -17.62 -6.75 24.89
CA GLY A 29 -17.10 -7.68 25.90
C GLY A 29 -16.24 -8.82 25.35
N SER A 30 -16.00 -8.88 24.04
CA SER A 30 -15.00 -9.78 23.45
C SER A 30 -13.61 -9.53 24.05
N HIS A 31 -12.85 -10.61 24.32
CA HIS A 31 -11.52 -10.47 24.90
C HIS A 31 -10.61 -9.63 23.98
N PRO A 32 -9.88 -8.61 24.48
CA PRO A 32 -9.11 -7.68 23.64
C PRO A 32 -8.03 -8.34 22.77
N ARG A 33 -7.55 -9.52 23.18
CA ARG A 33 -6.56 -10.32 22.45
C ARG A 33 -7.18 -11.40 21.55
N SER A 34 -8.50 -11.45 21.41
CA SER A 34 -9.13 -12.39 20.48
C SER A 34 -8.75 -12.03 19.05
N LEU A 35 -8.22 -13.02 18.33
CA LEU A 35 -7.84 -12.91 16.93
C LEU A 35 -8.90 -13.51 15.99
N TRP A 36 -10.01 -13.97 16.52
CA TRP A 36 -11.10 -14.51 15.71
C TRP A 36 -12.45 -14.24 16.36
N GLN A 37 -13.49 -14.23 15.54
CA GLN A 37 -14.88 -14.18 15.98
C GLN A 37 -15.82 -14.74 14.92
N ARG A 38 -17.04 -15.08 15.34
CA ARG A 38 -18.13 -15.43 14.43
C ARG A 38 -19.07 -14.23 14.30
N SER A 39 -19.45 -13.90 13.06
CA SER A 39 -20.44 -12.87 12.73
C SER A 39 -21.47 -13.46 11.77
N GLY A 40 -22.64 -13.82 12.28
CA GLY A 40 -23.62 -14.61 11.53
C GLY A 40 -23.05 -15.94 11.04
N MET A 41 -23.01 -16.12 9.72
CA MET A 41 -22.44 -17.31 9.06
C MET A 41 -20.97 -17.16 8.69
N ASP A 42 -20.39 -15.98 8.93
CA ASP A 42 -19.00 -15.68 8.62
C ASP A 42 -18.10 -15.81 9.86
N VAL A 43 -16.82 -16.07 9.59
CA VAL A 43 -15.75 -16.09 10.58
C VAL A 43 -14.77 -14.97 10.22
N VAL A 44 -14.55 -14.06 11.14
CA VAL A 44 -13.61 -12.96 10.96
C VAL A 44 -12.32 -13.30 11.71
N VAL A 45 -11.18 -13.23 11.04
CA VAL A 45 -9.84 -13.48 11.61
C VAL A 45 -8.97 -12.23 11.50
N ARG A 46 -8.33 -11.86 12.60
CA ARG A 46 -7.47 -10.66 12.71
C ARG A 46 -6.01 -11.06 12.59
N CYS A 47 -5.30 -10.48 11.64
CA CYS A 47 -3.88 -10.77 11.39
C CYS A 47 -3.12 -9.52 10.89
N ARG A 48 -1.82 -9.65 10.63
CA ARG A 48 -1.03 -8.54 10.08
C ARG A 48 -1.47 -8.31 8.65
N GLY A 49 -1.57 -7.04 8.24
CA GLY A 49 -1.99 -6.68 6.88
C GLY A 49 -1.14 -7.36 5.79
N PHE A 50 0.17 -7.49 6.04
CA PHE A 50 1.13 -8.18 5.17
C PHE A 50 0.87 -9.68 4.97
N ASP A 51 0.18 -10.34 5.90
CA ASP A 51 -0.11 -11.77 5.81
C ASP A 51 -1.40 -12.03 5.00
N ILE A 52 -2.26 -11.03 4.86
CA ILE A 52 -3.61 -11.19 4.27
C ILE A 52 -3.58 -11.65 2.81
N PRO A 53 -2.77 -11.06 1.90
CA PRO A 53 -2.72 -11.52 0.51
C PRO A 53 -2.28 -12.98 0.37
N GLU A 54 -1.31 -13.42 1.18
CA GLU A 54 -0.86 -14.82 1.20
C GLU A 54 -1.96 -15.76 1.66
N LEU A 55 -2.67 -15.41 2.74
CA LEU A 55 -3.79 -16.21 3.24
C LEU A 55 -4.91 -16.37 2.20
N VAL A 56 -5.21 -15.29 1.46
CA VAL A 56 -6.20 -15.31 0.37
C VAL A 56 -5.69 -16.16 -0.80
N ALA A 57 -4.44 -15.97 -1.21
CA ALA A 57 -3.82 -16.72 -2.31
C ALA A 57 -3.77 -18.23 -2.03
N ALA A 58 -3.46 -18.61 -0.78
CA ALA A 58 -3.44 -19.98 -0.30
C ALA A 58 -4.84 -20.61 -0.14
N GLY A 59 -5.91 -19.80 -0.17
CA GLY A 59 -7.28 -20.24 0.10
C GLY A 59 -7.54 -20.58 1.57
N ALA A 60 -6.67 -20.14 2.48
CA ALA A 60 -6.90 -20.25 3.92
C ALA A 60 -8.01 -19.30 4.39
N VAL A 61 -8.21 -18.19 3.68
CA VAL A 61 -9.32 -17.25 3.87
C VAL A 61 -9.96 -16.94 2.51
N ASP A 62 -11.27 -16.69 2.51
CA ASP A 62 -12.04 -16.43 1.29
C ASP A 62 -11.89 -14.99 0.82
N VAL A 63 -11.83 -14.05 1.77
CA VAL A 63 -11.79 -12.60 1.55
C VAL A 63 -10.78 -11.98 2.51
N GLY A 64 -10.02 -11.00 2.04
CA GLY A 64 -9.12 -10.19 2.85
C GLY A 64 -9.45 -8.70 2.78
N ILE A 65 -9.22 -7.96 3.85
CA ILE A 65 -9.21 -6.48 3.84
C ILE A 65 -7.82 -6.02 4.23
N THR A 66 -7.11 -5.32 3.33
CA THR A 66 -5.74 -4.85 3.58
C THR A 66 -5.40 -3.64 2.70
N GLY A 67 -4.17 -3.12 2.79
CA GLY A 67 -3.69 -2.05 1.93
C GLY A 67 -3.46 -2.53 0.50
N TYR A 68 -3.81 -1.71 -0.48
CA TYR A 68 -3.57 -1.99 -1.90
C TYR A 68 -2.07 -2.19 -2.19
N ASP A 69 -1.20 -1.43 -1.54
CA ASP A 69 0.27 -1.59 -1.57
C ASP A 69 0.72 -3.00 -1.22
N VAL A 70 0.11 -3.60 -0.20
CA VAL A 70 0.46 -4.95 0.25
C VAL A 70 0.02 -6.00 -0.77
N CYS A 71 -1.15 -5.81 -1.39
CA CYS A 71 -1.63 -6.68 -2.45
C CYS A 71 -0.75 -6.59 -3.70
N VAL A 72 -0.34 -5.38 -4.10
CA VAL A 72 0.59 -5.15 -5.21
C VAL A 72 1.93 -5.82 -4.95
N GLU A 73 2.51 -5.60 -3.77
CA GLU A 73 3.77 -6.23 -3.34
C GLU A 73 3.69 -7.75 -3.44
N HIS A 74 2.62 -8.36 -2.92
CA HIS A 74 2.41 -9.80 -3.04
C HIS A 74 2.30 -10.28 -4.49
N CYS A 75 1.52 -9.58 -5.32
CA CYS A 75 1.31 -9.96 -6.72
C CYS A 75 2.61 -9.89 -7.54
N LEU A 76 3.43 -8.85 -7.32
CA LEU A 76 4.73 -8.71 -7.95
C LEU A 76 5.71 -9.79 -7.50
N ALA A 77 5.78 -10.06 -6.20
CA ALA A 77 6.71 -11.06 -5.63
C ALA A 77 6.40 -12.49 -6.10
N ASN A 78 5.12 -12.82 -6.33
CA ASN A 78 4.68 -14.19 -6.61
C ASN A 78 4.24 -14.44 -8.05
N GLY A 79 4.08 -13.40 -8.86
CA GLY A 79 3.56 -13.51 -10.24
C GLY A 79 2.12 -14.04 -10.32
N LYS A 80 1.37 -14.00 -9.21
CA LYS A 80 -0.01 -14.50 -9.11
C LYS A 80 -0.95 -13.33 -8.84
N PRO A 81 -1.87 -13.01 -9.77
CA PRO A 81 -2.78 -11.90 -9.58
C PRO A 81 -3.85 -12.23 -8.53
N LEU A 82 -4.15 -11.25 -7.70
CA LEU A 82 -5.32 -11.23 -6.82
C LEU A 82 -6.37 -10.26 -7.38
N PHE A 83 -7.63 -10.52 -7.06
CA PHE A 83 -8.72 -9.61 -7.42
C PHE A 83 -8.89 -8.58 -6.30
N MET A 84 -8.71 -7.31 -6.62
CA MET A 84 -8.72 -6.21 -5.66
C MET A 84 -9.87 -5.26 -5.98
N ARG A 85 -10.56 -4.79 -4.94
CA ARG A 85 -11.60 -3.77 -5.05
C ARG A 85 -11.39 -2.65 -4.04
N ALA A 86 -11.50 -1.40 -4.46
CA ALA A 86 -11.23 -0.27 -3.60
C ALA A 86 -12.34 -0.09 -2.57
N LEU A 87 -11.98 0.03 -1.30
CA LEU A 87 -12.90 0.54 -0.28
C LEU A 87 -12.91 2.08 -0.34
N PRO A 88 -13.97 2.73 0.17
CA PRO A 88 -13.97 4.17 0.35
C PRO A 88 -12.68 4.67 0.99
N ALA A 89 -12.09 5.71 0.40
CA ALA A 89 -10.84 6.29 0.87
C ALA A 89 -11.01 6.77 2.32
N ALA A 90 -10.11 6.34 3.19
CA ALA A 90 -10.09 6.77 4.58
C ALA A 90 -8.92 7.70 4.84
N ARG A 91 -7.72 7.30 4.40
CA ARG A 91 -6.50 8.09 4.54
C ARG A 91 -5.46 7.62 3.53
N THR A 92 -5.48 8.25 2.35
CA THR A 92 -4.56 7.95 1.27
C THR A 92 -3.11 8.06 1.73
N SER A 93 -2.34 7.03 1.41
CA SER A 93 -0.93 6.90 1.72
C SER A 93 -0.15 6.64 0.44
N PHE A 94 1.17 6.71 0.53
CA PHE A 94 2.05 6.48 -0.60
C PHE A 94 3.17 5.52 -0.19
N VAL A 95 3.43 4.50 -1.01
CA VAL A 95 4.74 3.85 -0.99
C VAL A 95 5.70 4.81 -1.65
N THR A 96 6.72 5.23 -0.92
CA THR A 96 7.55 6.38 -1.28
C THR A 96 9.01 6.01 -1.16
N TYR A 97 9.77 6.32 -2.21
CA TYR A 97 11.23 6.32 -2.12
C TYR A 97 11.70 7.55 -1.34
N CYS A 98 12.63 7.38 -0.40
CA CYS A 98 13.20 8.49 0.34
C CYS A 98 14.70 8.35 0.61
N THR A 99 15.41 9.48 0.68
CA THR A 99 16.84 9.52 1.05
C THR A 99 17.23 10.91 1.56
N VAL A 100 18.46 11.07 2.02
CA VAL A 100 19.07 12.38 2.32
C VAL A 100 19.61 12.96 1.01
N ALA A 101 19.38 14.26 0.80
CA ALA A 101 19.81 14.93 -0.42
C ALA A 101 21.34 14.82 -0.63
N GLY A 102 21.75 14.52 -1.86
CA GLY A 102 23.16 14.44 -2.25
C GLY A 102 23.87 13.11 -1.96
N ARG A 103 23.17 12.09 -1.45
CA ARG A 103 23.74 10.75 -1.25
C ARG A 103 23.97 10.01 -2.56
N ASP A 104 25.11 9.33 -2.65
CA ASP A 104 25.33 8.25 -3.60
C ASP A 104 24.77 6.96 -2.99
N VAL A 105 23.61 6.52 -3.50
CA VAL A 105 22.82 5.45 -2.88
C VAL A 105 23.32 4.08 -3.33
N GLU A 106 23.72 3.26 -2.37
CA GLU A 106 24.17 1.87 -2.61
C GLU A 106 23.22 0.84 -2.01
N THR A 107 22.45 1.19 -0.97
CA THR A 107 21.50 0.29 -0.30
C THR A 107 20.11 0.92 -0.19
N ILE A 108 19.07 0.16 -0.53
CA ILE A 108 17.66 0.53 -0.34
C ILE A 108 17.06 -0.39 0.73
N TYR A 109 16.64 0.20 1.84
CA TYR A 109 15.90 -0.48 2.91
C TYR A 109 14.39 -0.39 2.65
N THR A 110 13.68 -1.51 2.66
CA THR A 110 12.27 -1.51 2.25
C THR A 110 11.43 -2.58 2.91
N GLU A 111 10.16 -2.26 3.16
CA GLU A 111 9.12 -3.26 3.48
C GLU A 111 8.51 -3.88 2.22
N TYR A 112 8.85 -3.32 1.04
CA TYR A 112 8.27 -3.59 -0.27
C TYR A 112 9.34 -3.96 -1.31
N PRO A 113 10.08 -5.08 -1.13
CA PRO A 113 11.16 -5.46 -2.03
C PRO A 113 10.69 -5.63 -3.48
N ALA A 114 9.53 -6.23 -3.75
CA ALA A 114 9.09 -6.46 -5.13
C ALA A 114 8.65 -5.15 -5.83
N ILE A 115 7.99 -4.24 -5.13
CA ILE A 115 7.72 -2.87 -5.63
C ILE A 115 9.04 -2.13 -5.87
N THR A 116 10.00 -2.25 -4.95
CA THR A 116 11.32 -1.61 -5.07
C THR A 116 12.06 -2.13 -6.31
N GLU A 117 12.11 -3.45 -6.50
CA GLU A 117 12.72 -4.09 -7.68
C GLU A 117 12.04 -3.66 -8.97
N ALA A 118 10.71 -3.64 -9.01
CA ALA A 118 9.95 -3.20 -10.18
C ALA A 118 10.25 -1.73 -10.52
N TRP A 119 10.31 -0.86 -9.52
CA TRP A 119 10.63 0.55 -9.71
C TRP A 119 12.08 0.77 -10.15
N VAL A 120 13.07 0.14 -9.50
CA VAL A 120 14.48 0.26 -9.88
C VAL A 120 14.71 -0.27 -11.30
N SER A 121 14.10 -1.41 -11.65
CA SER A 121 14.24 -2.01 -12.98
C SER A 121 13.63 -1.15 -14.09
N ALA A 122 12.62 -0.35 -13.76
CA ALA A 122 12.01 0.60 -14.69
C ALA A 122 12.88 1.85 -14.91
N ARG A 123 13.91 2.11 -14.11
CA ARG A 123 14.78 3.29 -14.25
C ARG A 123 15.97 2.99 -15.14
N ALA A 124 16.18 3.85 -16.15
CA ALA A 124 17.27 3.70 -17.11
C ALA A 124 18.65 4.12 -16.57
N ASP A 125 18.70 4.79 -15.41
CA ASP A 125 19.80 5.65 -14.99
C ASP A 125 20.46 5.29 -13.64
N GLN A 126 20.08 4.19 -12.99
CA GLN A 126 20.59 3.85 -11.66
C GLN A 126 21.64 2.73 -11.67
N ARG A 127 22.68 2.91 -10.85
CA ARG A 127 23.59 1.83 -10.44
C ARG A 127 22.78 0.72 -9.75
N PRO A 128 23.25 -0.53 -9.81
CA PRO A 128 22.64 -1.60 -9.02
C PRO A 128 22.74 -1.26 -7.53
N SER A 129 21.60 -1.09 -6.88
CA SER A 129 21.51 -0.91 -5.43
C SER A 129 21.17 -2.23 -4.75
N ARG A 130 21.78 -2.49 -3.59
CA ARG A 130 21.43 -3.63 -2.75
C ARG A 130 20.07 -3.38 -2.09
N ILE A 131 19.12 -4.29 -2.26
CA ILE A 131 17.80 -4.20 -1.61
C ILE A 131 17.82 -5.02 -0.32
N VAL A 132 17.44 -4.39 0.79
CA VAL A 132 17.39 -5.02 2.13
C VAL A 132 15.96 -4.94 2.67
N ARG A 133 15.34 -6.10 2.88
CA ARG A 133 13.98 -6.18 3.44
C ARG A 133 13.98 -5.87 4.94
N LEU A 134 13.12 -4.94 5.35
CA LEU A 134 12.80 -4.62 6.75
C LEU A 134 11.31 -4.87 7.03
N HIS A 135 10.91 -4.78 8.30
CA HIS A 135 9.53 -4.99 8.76
C HIS A 135 9.07 -3.86 9.71
N GLY A 136 9.57 -2.64 9.48
CA GLY A 136 9.26 -1.43 10.24
C GLY A 136 10.51 -0.69 10.80
N SER A 137 10.29 0.53 11.30
CA SER A 137 11.31 1.43 11.87
C SER A 137 12.50 1.71 10.93
N THR A 138 12.20 1.88 9.65
CA THR A 138 13.18 1.98 8.57
C THR A 138 13.83 3.37 8.50
N GLU A 139 13.13 4.43 8.93
CA GLU A 139 13.58 5.83 8.81
C GLU A 139 14.88 6.10 9.57
N GLY A 140 15.01 5.56 10.78
CA GLY A 140 16.23 5.68 11.58
C GLY A 140 17.42 4.97 10.93
N VAL A 141 17.19 3.80 10.31
CA VAL A 141 18.23 3.03 9.60
C VAL A 141 18.71 3.80 8.38
N ILE A 142 17.78 4.35 7.58
CA ILE A 142 18.13 5.17 6.42
C ILE A 142 18.97 6.37 6.86
N ARG A 143 18.59 7.05 7.95
CA ARG A 143 19.31 8.24 8.40
C ARG A 143 20.77 7.94 8.74
N VAL A 144 21.06 6.84 9.43
CA VAL A 144 22.43 6.52 9.90
C VAL A 144 23.32 5.87 8.84
N ASP A 145 22.77 5.37 7.74
CA ASP A 145 23.55 4.82 6.62
C ASP A 145 23.86 5.92 5.60
N ASP A 146 25.13 6.29 5.44
CA ASP A 146 25.59 7.34 4.53
C ASP A 146 25.27 7.05 3.05
N HIS A 147 25.06 5.78 2.69
CA HIS A 147 24.70 5.31 1.35
C HIS A 147 23.29 4.70 1.32
N GLY A 148 22.50 4.95 2.37
CA GLY A 148 21.17 4.39 2.56
C GLY A 148 20.07 5.25 1.96
N ALA A 149 19.11 4.58 1.34
CA ALA A 149 17.79 5.08 0.96
C ALA A 149 16.68 4.13 1.45
N GLY A 150 15.44 4.58 1.36
CA GLY A 150 14.25 3.86 1.78
C GLY A 150 13.23 3.71 0.67
N VAL A 151 12.44 2.63 0.71
CA VAL A 151 11.12 2.57 0.07
C VAL A 151 10.12 2.09 1.12
N LEU A 152 9.31 3.01 1.64
CA LEU A 152 8.45 2.79 2.81
C LEU A 152 7.10 3.51 2.66
N LEU A 153 6.16 3.18 3.53
CA LEU A 153 4.81 3.73 3.52
C LEU A 153 4.75 5.08 4.24
N VAL A 154 4.32 6.11 3.53
CA VAL A 154 4.20 7.48 4.02
C VAL A 154 2.74 7.91 4.03
N THR A 155 2.32 8.61 5.08
CA THR A 155 0.97 9.21 5.13
C THR A 155 0.98 10.72 5.32
N SER A 156 1.55 11.25 6.43
CA SER A 156 1.70 12.70 6.63
C SER A 156 3.09 13.24 6.24
N GLY A 157 4.10 12.37 6.13
CA GLY A 157 5.50 12.78 5.89
C GLY A 157 6.24 13.26 7.15
N GLU A 158 5.55 13.48 8.27
CA GLU A 158 6.16 14.00 9.51
C GLU A 158 7.33 13.14 10.01
N THR A 159 7.21 11.81 9.92
CA THR A 159 8.28 10.89 10.33
C THR A 159 9.51 10.99 9.44
N LEU A 160 9.35 11.24 8.13
CA LEU A 160 10.47 11.46 7.22
C LEU A 160 11.22 12.75 7.58
N VAL A 161 10.47 13.84 7.77
CA VAL A 161 11.03 15.15 8.15
C VAL A 161 11.74 15.08 9.49
N ALA A 162 11.16 14.42 10.49
CA ALA A 162 11.76 14.25 11.81
C ALA A 162 13.09 13.47 11.77
N ASN A 163 13.30 12.64 10.74
CA ASN A 163 14.54 11.90 10.53
C ASN A 163 15.47 12.56 9.49
N GLY A 164 15.14 13.76 9.02
CA GLY A 164 15.96 14.51 8.06
C GLY A 164 16.09 13.80 6.70
N LEU A 165 14.99 13.24 6.21
CA LEU A 165 14.89 12.65 4.87
C LEU A 165 14.27 13.70 3.93
N ASP A 166 15.07 14.17 2.96
CA ASP A 166 14.82 15.40 2.19
C ASP A 166 14.39 15.14 0.73
N VAL A 167 14.51 13.90 0.26
CA VAL A 167 14.02 13.46 -1.05
C VAL A 167 12.86 12.52 -0.83
N ASP A 168 11.72 12.79 -1.47
CA ASP A 168 10.56 11.91 -1.50
C ASP A 168 10.02 11.75 -2.93
N VAL A 169 9.88 10.51 -3.38
CA VAL A 169 9.28 10.20 -4.69
C VAL A 169 8.13 9.21 -4.46
N PRO A 170 6.86 9.63 -4.63
CA PRO A 170 5.73 8.73 -4.48
C PRO A 170 5.74 7.71 -5.62
N LEU A 171 5.77 6.43 -5.27
CA LEU A 171 5.82 5.30 -6.22
C LEU A 171 4.44 4.70 -6.45
N LEU A 172 3.64 4.61 -5.39
CA LEU A 172 2.31 3.99 -5.41
C LEU A 172 1.38 4.68 -4.42
N ALA A 173 0.31 5.30 -4.91
CA ALA A 173 -0.80 5.69 -4.06
C ALA A 173 -1.54 4.45 -3.56
N THR A 174 -1.84 4.39 -2.27
CA THR A 174 -2.48 3.24 -1.63
C THR A 174 -3.52 3.64 -0.60
N ASP A 175 -4.59 2.86 -0.59
CA ASP A 175 -5.69 2.89 0.37
C ASP A 175 -6.15 1.45 0.62
N MET A 176 -7.18 1.31 1.45
CA MET A 176 -7.76 0.00 1.78
C MET A 176 -8.44 -0.63 0.58
N CYS A 177 -8.28 -1.94 0.45
CA CYS A 177 -8.97 -2.73 -0.56
C CYS A 177 -9.50 -4.04 0.04
N VAL A 178 -10.52 -4.56 -0.62
CA VAL A 178 -10.95 -5.95 -0.47
C VAL A 178 -10.18 -6.77 -1.49
N VAL A 179 -9.64 -7.90 -1.05
CA VAL A 179 -8.86 -8.81 -1.89
C VAL A 179 -9.43 -10.23 -1.85
N THR A 180 -9.54 -10.86 -3.02
CA THR A 180 -9.99 -12.25 -3.18
C THR A 180 -9.12 -13.00 -4.19
N ARG A 181 -9.13 -14.34 -4.11
CA ARG A 181 -8.42 -15.22 -5.05
C ARG A 181 -9.12 -15.34 -6.41
N SER A 182 -10.42 -15.05 -6.46
CA SER A 182 -11.24 -15.16 -7.66
C SER A 182 -12.34 -14.11 -7.67
N SER A 183 -12.60 -13.51 -8.84
CA SER A 183 -13.76 -12.62 -9.06
C SER A 183 -15.12 -13.31 -8.87
N ALA A 184 -15.15 -14.65 -8.83
CA ALA A 184 -16.35 -15.42 -8.51
C ALA A 184 -16.72 -15.37 -7.03
N VAL A 185 -15.76 -15.10 -6.13
CA VAL A 185 -16.04 -14.92 -4.70
C VAL A 185 -16.88 -13.65 -4.55
N ARG A 186 -18.10 -13.82 -4.06
CA ARG A 186 -19.04 -12.73 -3.78
C ARG A 186 -19.05 -12.46 -2.30
N TRP A 187 -18.82 -11.21 -1.93
CA TRP A 187 -19.01 -10.73 -0.58
C TRP A 187 -19.90 -9.49 -0.70
N PRO A 188 -21.15 -9.51 -0.20
CA PRO A 188 -22.13 -8.47 -0.49
C PRO A 188 -21.63 -7.04 -0.20
N ALA A 189 -20.78 -6.88 0.81
CA ALA A 189 -20.15 -5.63 1.18
C ALA A 189 -19.16 -5.06 0.15
N ALA A 190 -18.71 -5.88 -0.81
CA ALA A 190 -17.67 -5.55 -1.77
C ALA A 190 -18.07 -5.72 -3.24
N ASP A 191 -19.25 -6.29 -3.53
CA ASP A 191 -19.66 -6.66 -4.89
C ASP A 191 -19.77 -5.46 -5.83
N GLU A 192 -20.17 -4.29 -5.32
CA GLU A 192 -20.33 -3.04 -6.08
C GLU A 192 -19.08 -2.15 -6.07
N LEU A 193 -18.02 -2.56 -5.37
CA LEU A 193 -16.81 -1.75 -5.24
C LEU A 193 -15.99 -1.76 -6.55
N PRO A 194 -15.38 -0.62 -6.92
CA PRO A 194 -14.59 -0.50 -8.15
C PRO A 194 -13.37 -1.41 -8.08
N THR A 195 -13.03 -2.05 -9.21
CA THR A 195 -11.86 -2.93 -9.31
C THR A 195 -10.57 -2.11 -9.38
N LEU A 196 -9.54 -2.56 -8.67
CA LEU A 196 -8.18 -2.01 -8.75
C LEU A 196 -7.34 -2.85 -9.71
N ALA A 197 -6.63 -2.18 -10.62
CA ALA A 197 -5.69 -2.81 -11.54
C ALA A 197 -4.29 -2.84 -10.92
N MET A 198 -3.38 -3.69 -11.43
CA MET A 198 -1.96 -3.61 -11.07
C MET A 198 -1.36 -2.28 -11.57
N PRO A 199 -0.49 -1.62 -10.79
CA PRO A 199 0.12 -0.37 -11.19
C PRO A 199 1.22 -0.60 -12.23
N SER A 200 1.51 0.45 -13.01
CA SER A 200 2.73 0.55 -13.81
C SER A 200 3.72 1.44 -13.06
N PHE A 201 4.95 0.98 -12.86
CA PHE A 201 6.02 1.81 -12.31
C PHE A 201 6.73 2.49 -13.49
N CYS A 202 6.39 3.75 -13.76
CA CYS A 202 6.99 4.53 -14.83
C CYS A 202 8.44 4.94 -14.50
N THR A 203 9.23 5.19 -15.53
CA THR A 203 10.52 5.90 -15.42
C THR A 203 10.30 7.27 -14.76
N ALA A 204 11.18 7.67 -13.83
CA ALA A 204 11.24 9.06 -13.37
C ALA A 204 11.63 9.94 -14.57
N GLY A 205 10.63 10.53 -15.24
CA GLY A 205 10.82 11.32 -16.46
C GLY A 205 9.55 12.02 -16.97
N ASP A 206 8.35 11.51 -16.69
CA ASP A 206 7.10 12.05 -17.26
C ASP A 206 6.38 13.09 -16.38
N GLY A 207 7.07 13.67 -15.40
CA GLY A 207 6.55 14.73 -14.54
C GLY A 207 6.51 16.13 -15.17
N ARG A 208 6.39 16.28 -16.50
CA ARG A 208 6.10 17.59 -17.09
C ARG A 208 4.60 17.81 -17.12
N ALA A 209 4.13 18.60 -16.17
CA ALA A 209 2.82 19.20 -16.15
C ALA A 209 2.43 19.70 -17.55
N THR A 210 1.36 19.15 -18.11
CA THR A 210 0.64 19.79 -19.22
C THR A 210 -0.09 20.98 -18.64
N ASP A 211 0.61 22.10 -18.55
CA ASP A 211 0.03 23.39 -18.26
C ASP A 211 -0.86 23.77 -19.45
N THR A 212 -2.18 23.65 -19.25
CA THR A 212 -3.17 24.08 -20.22
C THR A 212 -3.33 25.58 -20.08
N THR A 213 -2.35 26.34 -20.59
CA THR A 213 -2.55 27.78 -20.79
C THR A 213 -3.23 27.97 -22.15
N GLN A 214 -4.55 28.13 -22.08
CA GLN A 214 -5.41 28.60 -23.15
C GLN A 214 -4.97 30.04 -23.50
N SER A 215 -4.12 30.20 -24.50
CA SER A 215 -3.82 31.49 -25.11
C SER A 215 -5.03 31.90 -25.96
N GLY A 216 -5.89 32.73 -25.37
CA GLY A 216 -6.93 33.46 -26.10
C GLY A 216 -6.30 34.42 -27.09
N GLU A 217 -6.64 34.24 -28.37
CA GLU A 217 -6.33 35.19 -29.43
C GLU A 217 -7.05 36.52 -29.17
N LEU A 218 -6.27 37.56 -28.93
CA LEU A 218 -6.68 38.95 -29.09
C LEU A 218 -6.76 39.24 -30.58
N SER A 219 -7.98 39.24 -31.14
CA SER A 219 -8.26 39.83 -32.45
C SER A 219 -8.61 41.31 -32.28
N SER A 220 -7.76 42.18 -32.83
CA SER A 220 -7.98 43.62 -32.98
C SER A 220 -7.66 44.04 -34.41
N GLY A 221 -8.60 44.73 -35.07
CA GLY A 221 -8.47 45.40 -36.38
C GLY A 221 -8.78 44.48 -37.57
N ASP A 222 -9.68 44.77 -38.51
CA ASP A 222 -10.29 46.04 -38.97
C ASP A 222 -11.80 45.91 -39.23
#